data_AF-A0A9D9DW23-F1
#
_entry.id   AF-A0A9D9DW23-F1
#
_cell.length_a   1.000
_cell.length_b   1.000
_cell.length_c   1.000
_cell.angle_alpha   90.00
_cell.angle_beta   90.00
_cell.angle_gamma   90.00
#
_symmetry.space_group_name_H-M   'P 1'
#
loop_
_entity.id
_entity.type
_entity.pdbx_description
1 polymer ?
#
loop_
_entity_poly.entity_id
_entity_poly.type
_entity_poly.pdbx_seq_one_letter_code
_entity_poly.pdbx_strand_id
1 'polypeptide(L)'
;MKQKTLLIGTLLLSALLSACGSPNSPASQPKETKQTENQQTPKTKNTMNTIHLSKAEFLSKVYDFEANPQQWKFEGDKPAIVDFYATWCGPCKALGPILEDVAKEYAGKVDIYKVDVDQERELAQAFGIRSVPTLLFIPASGEPSMAPGAPTYSQLKEIIDKQLLK
;
A
#
# COMPACT_ATOMS: atom_id res chain seq x y z
N MET A 1 30.40 42.19 -17.79
CA MET A 1 29.92 43.13 -18.82
C MET A 1 28.55 42.65 -19.32
N LYS A 2 27.56 43.55 -19.43
CA LYS A 2 26.48 43.69 -20.48
C LYS A 2 25.82 42.40 -21.05
N GLN A 3 24.48 42.22 -21.15
CA GLN A 3 23.26 43.01 -20.84
C GLN A 3 22.31 42.17 -19.91
N LYS A 4 21.06 42.48 -19.51
CA LYS A 4 20.09 43.60 -19.67
C LYS A 4 19.24 43.78 -20.96
N THR A 5 18.35 42.82 -21.27
CA THR A 5 17.22 42.92 -22.25
C THR A 5 16.21 41.79 -21.91
N LEU A 6 14.87 41.92 -21.93
CA LEU A 6 13.94 43.06 -22.02
C LEU A 6 12.55 42.60 -21.52
N LEU A 7 11.80 43.44 -20.79
CA LEU A 7 10.38 43.22 -20.49
C LEU A 7 9.51 43.75 -21.64
N ILE A 8 8.62 42.92 -22.18
CA ILE A 8 7.44 43.36 -22.93
C ILE A 8 6.27 42.48 -22.48
N GLY A 9 5.25 43.08 -21.90
CA GLY A 9 4.02 42.39 -21.52
C GLY A 9 2.92 42.60 -22.57
N THR A 10 1.95 41.68 -22.60
CA THR A 10 0.66 41.91 -23.27
C THR A 10 -0.47 41.50 -22.34
N LEU A 11 -1.14 42.52 -21.82
CA LEU A 11 -2.42 42.44 -21.12
C LEU A 11 -3.50 42.03 -22.14
N LEU A 12 -4.25 40.96 -21.88
CA LEU A 12 -5.53 40.71 -22.57
C LEU A 12 -6.62 40.39 -21.55
N LEU A 13 -7.49 41.38 -21.38
CA LEU A 13 -8.65 41.39 -20.53
C LEU A 13 -9.88 41.05 -21.38
N SER A 14 -10.61 39.98 -21.05
CA SER A 14 -11.93 39.73 -21.63
C SER A 14 -12.83 39.00 -20.62
N ALA A 15 -13.51 39.76 -19.78
CA ALA A 15 -14.61 39.29 -18.97
C ALA A 15 -15.92 39.36 -19.79
N LEU A 16 -16.74 38.31 -19.73
CA LEU A 16 -18.14 38.35 -20.13
C LEU A 16 -18.98 37.70 -19.04
N LEU A 17 -19.91 38.48 -18.48
CA LEU A 17 -20.87 38.03 -17.48
C LEU A 17 -22.16 37.55 -18.16
N SER A 18 -22.78 36.52 -17.60
CA SER A 18 -24.23 36.28 -17.72
C SER A 18 -24.79 35.77 -16.39
N ALA A 19 -25.45 36.67 -15.65
CA ALA A 19 -26.52 36.31 -14.70
C ALA A 19 -27.85 36.21 -15.50
N CYS A 20 -29.00 35.72 -15.01
CA CYS A 20 -29.54 35.52 -13.66
C CYS A 20 -30.43 34.25 -13.61
N GLY A 21 -30.86 33.80 -12.42
CA GLY A 21 -31.90 32.75 -12.33
C GLY A 21 -32.25 32.24 -10.92
N SER A 22 -32.93 33.04 -10.11
CA SER A 22 -33.61 32.64 -8.85
C SER A 22 -34.54 33.78 -8.43
N PRO A 23 -35.76 33.54 -7.90
CA PRO A 23 -35.89 32.94 -6.56
C PRO A 23 -37.07 31.98 -6.35
N ASN A 24 -37.03 31.19 -5.26
CA ASN A 24 -38.12 31.14 -4.28
C ASN A 24 -37.70 30.45 -2.96
N SER A 25 -38.12 31.04 -1.84
CA SER A 25 -38.03 30.56 -0.44
C SER A 25 -39.11 31.33 0.34
N PRO A 26 -39.78 30.76 1.35
CA PRO A 26 -39.22 30.52 2.70
C PRO A 26 -39.63 29.12 3.25
N ALA A 27 -39.15 28.54 4.35
CA ALA A 27 -38.46 28.99 5.57
C ALA A 27 -37.56 27.82 6.10
N SER A 28 -36.92 27.80 7.28
CA SER A 28 -36.86 28.71 8.45
C SER A 28 -35.47 28.63 9.12
N GLN A 29 -35.33 29.01 10.41
CA GLN A 29 -34.04 29.10 11.12
C GLN A 29 -33.96 28.23 12.42
N PRO A 30 -33.01 28.43 13.38
CA PRO A 30 -31.91 27.48 13.56
C PRO A 30 -31.76 26.96 15.00
N LYS A 31 -30.74 26.13 15.28
CA LYS A 31 -30.20 26.02 16.65
C LYS A 31 -28.73 25.64 16.72
N GLU A 32 -28.03 26.31 17.63
CA GLU A 32 -26.60 26.15 17.89
C GLU A 32 -26.21 24.83 18.55
N THR A 33 -24.97 24.43 18.22
CA THR A 33 -23.94 23.93 19.13
C THR A 33 -24.34 22.93 20.22
N LYS A 34 -23.89 21.68 20.03
CA LYS A 34 -23.15 21.01 21.11
C LYS A 34 -21.97 20.22 20.56
N GLN A 35 -20.78 20.55 21.03
CA GLN A 35 -19.63 19.66 20.93
C GLN A 35 -19.94 18.39 21.73
N THR A 36 -19.77 17.23 21.10
CA THR A 36 -19.31 16.04 21.80
C THR A 36 -18.21 15.44 20.94
N GLU A 37 -16.98 15.65 21.39
CA GLU A 37 -15.85 14.83 21.01
C GLU A 37 -16.21 13.35 21.23
N ASN A 38 -16.22 12.55 20.18
CA ASN A 38 -16.17 11.12 20.32
C ASN A 38 -15.19 10.57 19.30
N GLN A 39 -14.05 10.09 19.79
CA GLN A 39 -13.01 9.44 19.00
C GLN A 39 -13.58 8.15 18.41
N GLN A 40 -14.13 8.27 17.20
CA GLN A 40 -14.56 7.11 16.43
C GLN A 40 -13.35 6.56 15.66
N THR A 41 -12.41 5.96 16.40
CA THR A 41 -11.31 5.16 15.87
C THR A 41 -11.84 4.25 14.75
N PRO A 42 -11.28 4.29 13.52
CA PRO A 42 -11.70 3.40 12.43
C PRO A 42 -11.33 1.94 12.73
N LYS A 43 -12.21 1.30 13.50
CA LYS A 43 -12.33 -0.14 13.81
C LYS A 43 -11.16 -1.02 13.34
N THR A 44 -10.28 -1.36 14.27
CA THR A 44 -9.51 -2.60 14.24
C THR A 44 -10.49 -3.77 14.11
N LYS A 45 -10.65 -4.27 12.89
CA LYS A 45 -11.31 -5.54 12.64
C LYS A 45 -10.24 -6.60 12.83
N ASN A 46 -10.40 -7.47 13.82
CA ASN A 46 -9.49 -8.59 14.03
C ASN A 46 -9.66 -9.60 12.89
N THR A 47 -8.94 -9.38 11.79
CA THR A 47 -8.77 -10.39 10.74
C THR A 47 -7.39 -11.01 10.95
N MET A 48 -7.38 -12.21 11.51
CA MET A 48 -6.16 -12.84 12.00
C MET A 48 -5.41 -13.57 10.88
N ASN A 49 -4.10 -13.72 11.09
CA ASN A 49 -3.10 -14.50 10.34
C ASN A 49 -2.21 -13.76 9.32
N THR A 50 -2.57 -12.58 8.79
CA THR A 50 -1.59 -11.75 8.04
C THR A 50 -1.04 -10.61 8.89
N ILE A 51 0.21 -10.21 8.64
CA ILE A 51 0.93 -9.21 9.45
C ILE A 51 1.28 -8.01 8.57
N HIS A 52 0.75 -6.83 8.88
CA HIS A 52 1.19 -5.59 8.24
C HIS A 52 2.57 -5.19 8.75
N LEU A 53 3.47 -4.78 7.86
CA LEU A 53 4.83 -4.34 8.19
C LEU A 53 5.05 -2.89 7.78
N SER A 54 5.61 -2.11 8.71
CA SER A 54 6.35 -0.88 8.39
C SER A 54 7.74 -1.17 7.82
N LYS A 55 8.43 -0.17 7.21
CA LYS A 55 9.82 -0.32 6.76
C LYS A 55 10.75 -0.82 7.88
N ALA A 56 10.63 -0.27 9.09
CA ALA A 56 11.48 -0.68 10.22
C ALA A 56 11.28 -2.15 10.62
N GLU A 57 10.04 -2.65 10.57
CA GLU A 57 9.76 -4.06 10.79
C GLU A 57 10.19 -4.93 9.62
N PHE A 58 10.10 -4.44 8.38
CA PHE A 58 10.61 -5.14 7.20
C PHE A 58 12.13 -5.35 7.29
N LEU A 59 12.88 -4.31 7.65
CA LEU A 59 14.34 -4.41 7.85
C LEU A 59 14.69 -5.47 8.92
N SER A 60 13.92 -5.56 10.01
CA SER A 60 14.19 -6.47 11.12
C SER A 60 13.64 -7.89 11.00
N LYS A 61 12.58 -8.11 10.20
CA LYS A 61 11.88 -9.42 10.06
C LYS A 61 12.05 -10.07 8.69
N VAL A 62 12.48 -9.30 7.69
CA VAL A 62 12.54 -9.74 6.29
C VAL A 62 13.94 -9.53 5.73
N TYR A 63 14.37 -8.30 5.50
CA TYR A 63 15.67 -8.02 4.88
C TYR A 63 16.13 -6.59 5.16
N ASP A 64 17.25 -6.46 5.86
CA ASP A 64 17.94 -5.18 6.04
C ASP A 64 18.76 -4.82 4.79
N PHE A 65 18.07 -4.15 3.85
CA PHE A 65 18.69 -3.62 2.63
C PHE A 65 19.54 -2.36 2.86
N GLU A 66 19.50 -1.74 4.05
CA GLU A 66 20.35 -0.60 4.38
C GLU A 66 21.74 -1.09 4.81
N ALA A 67 21.79 -2.15 5.63
CA ALA A 67 23.03 -2.80 6.02
C ALA A 67 23.62 -3.70 4.92
N ASN A 68 22.79 -4.36 4.10
CA ASN A 68 23.23 -5.38 3.14
C ASN A 68 22.85 -5.08 1.66
N PRO A 69 23.03 -3.85 1.13
CA PRO A 69 22.39 -3.39 -0.12
C PRO A 69 22.74 -4.16 -1.41
N GLN A 70 23.73 -5.05 -1.38
CA GLN A 70 24.17 -5.85 -2.54
C GLN A 70 23.97 -7.36 -2.38
N GLN A 71 23.51 -7.83 -1.21
CA GLN A 71 23.39 -9.25 -0.92
C GLN A 71 22.09 -9.53 -0.17
N TRP A 72 21.24 -10.40 -0.73
CA TRP A 72 20.08 -10.89 -0.02
C TRP A 72 20.50 -11.63 1.26
N LYS A 73 19.99 -11.15 2.39
CA LYS A 73 20.09 -11.81 3.70
C LYS A 73 18.70 -11.79 4.33
N PHE A 74 18.04 -12.95 4.34
CA PHE A 74 16.75 -13.08 5.00
C PHE A 74 16.93 -13.10 6.52
N GLU A 75 16.15 -12.29 7.23
CA GLU A 75 16.19 -12.16 8.70
C GLU A 75 15.14 -13.03 9.41
N GLY A 76 14.27 -13.73 8.67
CA GLY A 76 13.20 -14.55 9.23
C GLY A 76 13.57 -16.03 9.40
N ASP A 77 13.01 -16.67 10.43
CA ASP A 77 13.23 -18.10 10.72
C ASP A 77 12.42 -19.06 9.83
N LYS A 78 11.45 -18.54 9.06
CA LYS A 78 10.49 -19.32 8.27
C LYS A 78 10.30 -18.68 6.90
N PRO A 79 10.03 -19.45 5.83
CA PRO A 79 9.66 -18.90 4.52
C PRO A 79 8.53 -17.89 4.64
N ALA A 80 8.48 -16.93 3.73
CA ALA A 80 7.51 -15.85 3.80
C ALA A 80 6.97 -15.42 2.43
N ILE A 81 5.79 -14.81 2.45
CA ILE A 81 5.24 -14.05 1.32
C ILE A 81 5.00 -12.62 1.77
N VAL A 82 5.46 -11.63 1.01
CA VAL A 82 5.16 -10.21 1.25
C VAL A 82 4.27 -9.68 0.13
N ASP A 83 3.08 -9.20 0.49
CA ASP A 83 2.13 -8.54 -0.40
C ASP A 83 2.30 -7.02 -0.38
N PHE A 84 2.90 -6.47 -1.42
CA PHE A 84 2.96 -5.03 -1.67
C PHE A 84 1.63 -4.60 -2.29
N TYR A 85 0.78 -3.95 -1.49
CA TYR A 85 -0.59 -3.59 -1.83
C TYR A 85 -0.85 -2.08 -1.65
N ALA A 86 -2.02 -1.61 -2.10
CA ALA A 86 -2.52 -0.28 -1.77
C ALA A 86 -4.02 -0.30 -1.42
N THR A 87 -4.49 0.61 -0.58
CA THR A 87 -5.90 0.64 -0.12
C THR A 87 -6.94 0.93 -1.22
N TRP A 88 -6.53 1.59 -2.31
CA TRP A 88 -7.37 1.86 -3.47
C TRP A 88 -7.40 0.71 -4.50
N CYS A 89 -6.45 -0.23 -4.42
CA CYS A 89 -6.29 -1.31 -5.39
C CYS A 89 -7.43 -2.36 -5.29
N GLY A 90 -8.20 -2.50 -6.38
CA GLY A 90 -9.29 -3.48 -6.49
C GLY A 90 -8.83 -4.94 -6.36
N PRO A 91 -7.88 -5.42 -7.19
CA PRO A 91 -7.38 -6.79 -7.10
C PRO A 91 -6.77 -7.13 -5.74
N CYS A 92 -6.11 -6.18 -5.08
CA CYS A 92 -5.53 -6.35 -3.74
C CYS A 92 -6.61 -6.67 -2.68
N LYS A 93 -7.82 -6.09 -2.81
CA LYS A 93 -8.95 -6.39 -1.91
C LYS A 93 -9.51 -7.79 -2.09
N ALA A 94 -9.40 -8.36 -3.30
CA ALA A 94 -9.75 -9.76 -3.56
C ALA A 94 -8.65 -10.73 -3.11
N LEU A 95 -7.38 -10.33 -3.23
CA LEU A 95 -6.22 -11.12 -2.80
C LEU A 95 -6.08 -11.21 -1.27
N GLY A 96 -6.45 -10.15 -0.54
CA GLY A 96 -6.35 -10.09 0.92
C GLY A 96 -6.95 -11.31 1.67
N PRO A 97 -8.25 -11.62 1.47
CA PRO A 97 -8.87 -12.80 2.08
C PRO A 97 -8.22 -14.13 1.67
N ILE A 98 -7.72 -14.24 0.43
CA ILE A 98 -7.02 -15.44 -0.03
C ILE A 98 -5.70 -15.61 0.73
N LEU A 99 -4.97 -14.52 0.96
CA LEU A 99 -3.75 -14.52 1.77
C LEU A 99 -4.02 -14.83 3.24
N GLU A 100 -5.17 -14.41 3.79
CA GLU A 100 -5.60 -14.78 5.15
C GLU A 100 -5.91 -16.27 5.27
N ASP A 101 -6.63 -16.87 4.30
CA ASP A 101 -6.89 -18.31 4.26
C ASP A 101 -5.59 -19.13 4.12
N VAL A 102 -4.66 -18.68 3.26
CA VAL A 102 -3.33 -19.29 3.13
C VAL A 102 -2.52 -19.17 4.43
N ALA A 103 -2.49 -17.99 5.05
CA ALA A 103 -1.80 -17.77 6.32
C ALA A 103 -2.38 -18.59 7.49
N LYS A 104 -3.65 -18.98 7.39
CA LYS A 104 -4.32 -19.88 8.33
C LYS A 104 -3.95 -21.35 8.06
N GLU A 105 -3.93 -21.79 6.81
CA GLU A 105 -3.54 -23.16 6.46
C GLU A 105 -2.07 -23.47 6.75
N TYR A 106 -1.17 -22.52 6.43
CA TYR A 106 0.27 -22.65 6.62
C TYR A 106 0.78 -22.01 7.92
N ALA A 107 -0.10 -21.82 8.90
CA ALA A 107 0.23 -21.24 10.20
C ALA A 107 1.42 -21.98 10.86
N GLY A 108 2.44 -21.22 11.26
CA GLY A 108 3.68 -21.78 11.83
C GLY A 108 4.64 -22.41 10.82
N LYS A 109 4.33 -22.41 9.52
CA LYS A 109 5.21 -22.88 8.43
C LYS A 109 5.64 -21.77 7.48
N VAL A 110 4.72 -20.86 7.14
CA VAL A 110 4.98 -19.71 6.27
C VAL A 110 4.40 -18.45 6.92
N ASP A 111 5.17 -17.37 6.96
CA ASP A 111 4.66 -16.06 7.41
C ASP A 111 4.12 -15.25 6.22
N ILE A 112 2.94 -14.63 6.38
CA ILE A 112 2.32 -13.82 5.33
C ILE A 112 2.27 -12.36 5.78
N TYR A 113 3.09 -11.54 5.14
CA TYR A 113 3.28 -10.13 5.41
C TYR A 113 2.57 -9.25 4.39
N LYS A 114 2.21 -8.03 4.78
CA LYS A 114 1.58 -7.01 3.93
C LYS A 114 2.29 -5.68 4.09
N VAL A 115 2.59 -5.01 2.98
CA VAL A 115 3.22 -3.68 2.95
C VAL A 115 2.31 -2.73 2.16
N ASP A 116 1.90 -1.64 2.79
CA ASP A 116 1.13 -0.59 2.13
C ASP A 116 2.08 0.36 1.39
N VAL A 117 2.07 0.33 0.05
CA VAL A 117 3.05 1.09 -0.75
C VAL A 117 2.86 2.61 -0.69
N ASP A 118 1.67 3.08 -0.27
CA ASP A 118 1.39 4.51 -0.12
C ASP A 118 1.94 5.05 1.21
N GLN A 119 2.05 4.20 2.24
CA GLN A 119 2.69 4.52 3.51
C GLN A 119 4.21 4.29 3.43
N GLU A 120 4.63 3.10 3.01
CA GLU A 120 6.01 2.64 3.00
C GLU A 120 6.72 2.94 1.67
N ARG A 121 6.59 4.19 1.21
CA ARG A 121 7.00 4.63 -0.13
C ARG A 121 8.49 4.41 -0.43
N GLU A 122 9.34 4.45 0.57
CA GLU A 122 10.79 4.24 0.43
C GLU A 122 11.12 2.75 0.24
N LEU A 123 10.51 1.88 1.06
CA LEU A 123 10.59 0.43 0.91
C LEU A 123 10.06 -0.03 -0.46
N ALA A 124 8.92 0.52 -0.89
CA ALA A 124 8.36 0.26 -2.22
C ALA A 124 9.30 0.73 -3.36
N GLN A 125 10.06 1.81 -3.17
CA GLN A 125 11.08 2.25 -4.12
C GLN A 125 12.32 1.35 -4.14
N ALA A 126 12.79 0.90 -2.98
CA ALA A 126 13.94 0.00 -2.85
C ALA A 126 13.69 -1.34 -3.57
N PHE A 127 12.47 -1.89 -3.45
CA PHE A 127 12.03 -3.09 -4.20
C PHE A 127 11.56 -2.80 -5.63
N GLY A 128 11.63 -1.55 -6.09
CA GLY A 128 11.26 -1.17 -7.45
C GLY A 128 9.79 -1.40 -7.80
N ILE A 129 8.87 -1.41 -6.82
CA ILE A 129 7.45 -1.69 -7.01
C ILE A 129 6.84 -0.64 -7.94
N ARG A 130 6.33 -1.07 -9.10
CA ARG A 130 5.69 -0.21 -10.13
C ARG A 130 4.19 -0.43 -10.28
N SER A 131 3.67 -1.54 -9.76
CA SER A 131 2.27 -1.91 -9.80
C SER A 131 1.90 -2.72 -8.55
N VAL A 132 0.63 -2.70 -8.18
CA VAL A 132 0.07 -3.47 -7.06
C VAL A 132 -1.13 -4.30 -7.52
N PRO A 133 -1.35 -5.51 -6.96
CA PRO A 133 -0.45 -6.16 -6.00
C PRO A 133 0.83 -6.68 -6.66
N THR A 134 1.91 -6.70 -5.90
CA THR A 134 3.15 -7.40 -6.25
C THR A 134 3.55 -8.28 -5.06
N LEU A 135 3.85 -9.55 -5.30
CA LEU A 135 4.20 -10.51 -4.27
C LEU A 135 5.70 -10.84 -4.34
N LEU A 136 6.36 -10.79 -3.18
CA LEU A 136 7.70 -11.32 -2.95
C LEU A 136 7.59 -12.66 -2.23
N PHE A 137 8.14 -13.72 -2.82
CA PHE A 137 8.16 -15.08 -2.31
C PHE A 137 9.56 -15.42 -1.81
N ILE A 138 9.67 -15.76 -0.53
CA ILE A 138 10.94 -15.93 0.18
C ILE A 138 11.05 -17.37 0.70
N PRO A 139 11.93 -18.22 0.13
CA PRO A 139 12.18 -19.55 0.65
C PRO A 139 13.00 -19.51 1.95
N ALA A 140 13.04 -20.61 2.71
CA ALA A 140 13.89 -20.72 3.90
C ALA A 140 15.40 -20.60 3.58
N SER A 141 15.80 -20.91 2.34
CA SER A 141 17.17 -20.74 1.86
C SER A 141 17.19 -20.47 0.35
N GLY A 142 18.20 -19.72 -0.09
CA GLY A 142 18.34 -19.27 -1.48
C GLY A 142 17.76 -17.87 -1.73
N GLU A 143 17.71 -17.50 -3.01
CA GLU A 143 17.22 -16.19 -3.46
C GLU A 143 15.69 -16.11 -3.46
N PRO A 144 15.10 -14.96 -3.12
CA PRO A 144 13.67 -14.74 -3.24
C PRO A 144 13.28 -14.54 -4.72
N SER A 145 11.99 -14.66 -5.01
CA SER A 145 11.42 -14.32 -6.32
C SER A 145 10.27 -13.33 -6.17
N MET A 146 10.02 -12.49 -7.17
CA MET A 146 8.98 -11.47 -7.12
C MET A 146 8.13 -11.50 -8.39
N ALA A 147 6.81 -11.42 -8.24
CA ALA A 147 5.88 -11.41 -9.37
C ALA A 147 4.73 -10.41 -9.14
N PRO A 148 4.36 -9.61 -10.16
CA PRO A 148 3.16 -8.78 -10.11
C PRO A 148 1.89 -9.61 -10.32
N GLY A 149 0.78 -9.16 -9.73
CA GLY A 149 -0.55 -9.73 -9.93
C GLY A 149 -1.14 -10.42 -8.70
N ALA A 150 -2.40 -10.82 -8.81
CA ALA A 150 -3.17 -11.47 -7.76
C ALA A 150 -3.35 -12.96 -8.07
N PRO A 151 -2.45 -13.85 -7.62
CA PRO A 151 -2.60 -15.29 -7.85
C PRO A 151 -3.84 -15.85 -7.12
N THR A 152 -4.41 -16.90 -7.70
CA THR A 152 -5.46 -17.68 -7.04
C THR A 152 -4.90 -18.48 -5.86
N TYR A 153 -5.78 -18.88 -4.94
CA TYR A 153 -5.46 -19.78 -3.82
C TYR A 153 -4.67 -21.02 -4.26
N SER A 154 -5.10 -21.68 -5.33
CA SER A 154 -4.41 -22.88 -5.86
C SER A 154 -2.98 -22.60 -6.31
N GLN A 155 -2.72 -21.43 -6.91
CA GLN A 155 -1.38 -21.03 -7.33
C GLN A 155 -0.49 -20.69 -6.14
N LEU A 156 -1.04 -20.04 -5.11
CA LEU A 156 -0.31 -19.74 -3.88
C LEU A 156 0.13 -21.02 -3.16
N LYS A 157 -0.75 -22.01 -3.05
CA LYS A 157 -0.40 -23.34 -2.49
C LYS A 157 0.71 -24.03 -3.29
N GLU A 158 0.59 -24.03 -4.61
CA GLU A 158 1.61 -24.62 -5.48
C GLU A 158 2.98 -23.94 -5.32
N ILE A 159 3.02 -22.61 -5.21
CA ILE A 159 4.26 -21.86 -4.94
C ILE A 159 4.81 -22.22 -3.55
N ILE A 160 3.98 -22.24 -2.51
CA ILE A 160 4.40 -22.58 -1.15
C ILE A 160 4.99 -23.99 -1.10
N ASP A 161 4.25 -24.99 -1.56
CA ASP A 161 4.63 -26.41 -1.47
C ASP A 161 5.83 -26.74 -2.37
N LYS A 162 5.98 -26.09 -3.54
CA LYS A 162 7.04 -26.40 -4.51
C LYS A 162 8.23 -25.43 -4.51
N GLN A 163 8.18 -24.32 -3.77
CA GLN A 163 9.26 -23.32 -3.76
C GLN A 163 9.66 -22.89 -2.35
N LEU A 164 8.70 -22.71 -1.43
CA LEU A 164 8.99 -22.15 -0.11
C LEU A 164 9.32 -23.21 0.95
N LEU A 165 8.64 -24.36 0.93
CA LEU A 165 8.76 -25.45 1.92
C LEU A 165 9.60 -26.65 1.43
N LYS A 166 10.60 -26.40 0.59
CA LYS A 166 11.52 -27.43 0.06
C LYS A 166 12.71 -27.71 0.99
#